data_AF-A0A7L5UJI2-F1
#
_entry.id   AF-A0A7L5UJI2-F1
#
_cell.length_a   1.000
_cell.length_b   1.000
_cell.length_c   1.000
_cell.angle_alpha   90.00
_cell.angle_beta   90.00
_cell.angle_gamma   90.00
#
_symmetry.space_group_name_H-M   'P 1'
#
loop_
_entity.id
_entity.type
_entity.pdbx_description
1 polymer ?
#
loop_
_entity_poly.entity_id
_entity_poly.type
_entity_poly.pdbx_seq_one_letter_code
_entity_poly.pdbx_strand_id
1 'polypeptide(L)'
;MKSKFNPLTAVDQKAYLVGSYHYNWHPALELIWVLSGQVMVNVDGQKSSLKPDDLILVNSNQGHATFAQQVPSIVLRTQLDPQIYFANGLKVENGQFILNSSLFPRGLVYPQIRRLLAQLYLEGPQNQFRRTALTFELADYMYSNCYQEGHQDQSLTTTSQDEVLQQATRFLADHYQKKITLTQIAEKCGYSTAYLSRRFKVQCQVGFHEYLTRLRLQHAVVSLKDDDLRILDVALQNGFNDVKAFNVAFKKHFGITPSEYRHQLTSKQADVDITFQSALSSTQSQAVKVHLKAILKEKQQSQLTCINCDFRQNADNYQKLKHQLSDLLSNYR
;
A
#
# COMPACT_ATOMS: atom_id res chain seq x y z
N MET A 1 6.97 -0.24 -14.25
CA MET A 1 7.92 -1.31 -14.60
C MET A 1 7.47 -2.57 -13.86
N LYS A 2 7.19 -3.67 -14.58
CA LYS A 2 6.48 -4.84 -14.04
C LYS A 2 7.25 -5.47 -12.86
N SER A 3 6.62 -5.55 -11.69
CA SER A 3 6.95 -6.56 -10.69
C SER A 3 6.69 -7.92 -11.37
N LYS A 4 7.76 -8.62 -11.75
CA LYS A 4 7.66 -10.03 -12.16
C LYS A 4 7.42 -10.81 -10.87
N PHE A 5 6.16 -10.92 -10.47
CA PHE A 5 5.77 -11.88 -9.44
C PHE A 5 6.18 -13.27 -9.94
N ASN A 6 7.18 -13.85 -9.29
CA ASN A 6 7.46 -15.26 -9.41
C ASN A 6 6.33 -15.98 -8.65
N PRO A 7 5.57 -16.89 -9.28
CA PRO A 7 4.51 -17.64 -8.62
C PRO A 7 4.97 -18.45 -7.40
N LEU A 8 6.30 -18.58 -7.18
CA LEU A 8 6.90 -19.21 -5.99
C LEU A 8 7.26 -18.24 -4.86
N THR A 9 7.15 -16.91 -5.04
CA THR A 9 7.44 -15.92 -3.98
C THR A 9 6.27 -14.96 -3.84
N ALA A 10 5.35 -15.27 -2.92
CA ALA A 10 4.23 -14.40 -2.56
C ALA A 10 4.66 -13.06 -1.92
N VAL A 11 5.97 -12.85 -1.68
CA VAL A 11 6.51 -11.66 -1.04
C VAL A 11 7.76 -11.13 -1.76
N ASP A 12 7.85 -9.81 -1.91
CA ASP A 12 9.04 -9.09 -2.38
C ASP A 12 9.47 -8.07 -1.34
N GLN A 13 10.74 -8.08 -0.95
CA GLN A 13 11.30 -7.15 0.04
C GLN A 13 12.49 -6.40 -0.52
N LYS A 14 12.48 -5.08 -0.33
CA LYS A 14 13.55 -4.21 -0.80
C LYS A 14 13.75 -3.02 0.13
N ALA A 15 14.99 -2.83 0.58
CA ALA A 15 15.41 -1.60 1.22
C ALA A 15 16.00 -0.65 0.17
N TYR A 16 15.56 0.60 0.13
CA TYR A 16 16.02 1.57 -0.86
C TYR A 16 15.90 3.01 -0.35
N LEU A 17 16.59 3.94 -1.02
CA LEU A 17 16.51 5.37 -0.76
C LEU A 17 15.23 5.95 -1.34
N VAL A 18 14.52 6.73 -0.53
CA VAL A 18 13.39 7.53 -1.01
C VAL A 18 13.95 8.86 -1.49
N GLY A 19 13.60 9.24 -2.72
CA GLY A 19 13.92 10.52 -3.32
C GLY A 19 12.68 11.40 -3.42
N SER A 20 12.34 11.77 -4.64
CA SER A 20 11.15 12.56 -4.96
C SER A 20 9.88 11.71 -4.93
N TYR A 21 8.75 12.36 -5.21
CA TYR A 21 7.46 11.69 -5.28
C TYR A 21 7.49 10.57 -6.34
N HIS A 22 7.20 9.35 -5.91
CA HIS A 22 7.00 8.21 -6.81
C HIS A 22 5.61 7.65 -6.63
N TYR A 23 4.74 7.87 -7.60
CA TYR A 23 3.40 7.28 -7.59
C TYR A 23 3.43 5.81 -8.00
N ASN A 24 2.92 4.97 -7.12
CA ASN A 24 2.75 3.55 -7.31
C ASN A 24 1.28 3.19 -7.15
N TRP A 25 0.86 2.25 -7.99
CA TRP A 25 -0.46 1.64 -7.90
C TRP A 25 -0.36 0.23 -8.46
N HIS A 26 -0.67 -0.75 -7.63
CA HIS A 26 -0.48 -2.17 -7.95
C HIS A 26 -1.41 -3.04 -7.09
N PRO A 27 -1.66 -4.30 -7.51
CA PRO A 27 -2.56 -5.20 -6.78
C PRO A 27 -1.98 -5.76 -5.47
N ALA A 28 -0.66 -5.68 -5.27
CA ALA A 28 -0.04 -6.17 -4.03
C ALA A 28 -0.37 -5.28 -2.83
N LEU A 29 -0.52 -5.89 -1.65
CA LEU A 29 -0.43 -5.17 -0.37
C LEU A 29 1.00 -4.67 -0.21
N GLU A 30 1.21 -3.46 0.29
CA GLU A 30 2.56 -2.91 0.50
C GLU A 30 2.74 -2.36 1.90
N LEU A 31 3.68 -2.92 2.65
CA LEU A 31 4.18 -2.37 3.90
C LEU A 31 5.39 -1.47 3.63
N ILE A 32 5.35 -0.26 4.18
CA ILE A 32 6.45 0.70 4.13
C ILE A 32 6.90 0.94 5.57
N TRP A 33 8.13 0.53 5.88
CA TRP A 33 8.80 0.77 7.16
C TRP A 33 9.91 1.80 6.97
N VAL A 34 9.84 2.94 7.67
CA VAL A 34 10.94 3.91 7.66
C VAL A 34 12.06 3.44 8.58
N LEU A 35 13.24 3.23 8.01
CA LEU A 35 14.45 2.80 8.73
C LEU A 35 15.32 3.99 9.13
N SER A 36 15.34 5.06 8.32
CA SER A 36 16.06 6.29 8.63
C SER A 36 15.48 7.50 7.88
N GLY A 37 15.69 8.69 8.42
CA GLY A 37 15.18 9.95 7.86
C GLY A 37 13.70 10.17 8.15
N GLN A 38 13.02 10.88 7.26
CA GLN A 38 11.60 11.22 7.38
C GLN A 38 10.95 11.18 6.00
N VAL A 39 9.88 10.39 5.89
CA VAL A 39 9.19 10.12 4.63
C VAL A 39 7.73 10.52 4.76
N MET A 40 7.23 11.29 3.80
CA MET A 40 5.80 11.49 3.63
C MET A 40 5.27 10.37 2.74
N VAL A 41 4.24 9.67 3.20
CA VAL A 41 3.51 8.69 2.41
C VAL A 41 2.12 9.26 2.15
N ASN A 42 1.79 9.40 0.89
CA ASN A 42 0.45 9.76 0.44
C ASN A 42 -0.27 8.50 -0.01
N VAL A 43 -1.45 8.20 0.53
CA VAL A 43 -2.33 7.11 0.06
C VAL A 43 -3.67 7.73 -0.33
N ASP A 44 -4.00 7.66 -1.63
CA ASP A 44 -5.22 8.22 -2.22
C ASP A 44 -5.55 9.66 -1.75
N GLY A 45 -4.53 10.52 -1.68
CA GLY A 45 -4.63 11.93 -1.29
C GLY A 45 -4.41 12.20 0.21
N GLN A 46 -4.45 11.17 1.05
CA GLN A 46 -4.21 11.29 2.49
C GLN A 46 -2.72 11.18 2.79
N LYS A 47 -2.14 12.24 3.35
CA LYS A 47 -0.71 12.31 3.66
C LYS A 47 -0.44 11.94 5.11
N SER A 48 0.48 11.02 5.32
CA SER A 48 1.05 10.65 6.62
C SER A 48 2.54 10.97 6.62
N SER A 49 3.05 11.63 7.66
CA SER A 49 4.49 11.85 7.84
C SER A 49 5.05 10.78 8.77
N LEU A 50 5.94 9.94 8.26
CA LEU A 50 6.52 8.81 8.96
C LEU A 50 7.96 9.10 9.37
N LYS A 51 8.29 8.75 10.61
CA LYS A 51 9.62 8.85 11.22
C LYS A 51 10.24 7.47 11.35
N PRO A 52 11.52 7.33 11.74
CA PRO A 52 12.13 6.02 11.94
C PRO A 52 11.28 5.16 12.88
N ASP A 53 11.14 3.88 12.51
CA ASP A 53 10.26 2.89 13.13
C ASP A 53 8.76 2.98 12.84
N ASP A 54 8.31 4.01 12.13
CA ASP A 54 6.94 4.02 11.65
C ASP A 54 6.71 3.03 10.51
N LEU A 55 5.54 2.41 10.56
CA LEU A 55 4.99 1.46 9.61
C LEU A 55 3.64 1.95 9.09
N ILE A 56 3.45 1.86 7.79
CA ILE A 56 2.14 2.00 7.15
C ILE A 56 1.94 0.87 6.16
N LEU A 57 0.69 0.40 6.07
CA LEU A 57 0.26 -0.52 5.04
C LEU A 57 -0.59 0.22 4.00
N VAL A 58 -0.31 -0.05 2.73
CA VAL A 58 -1.15 0.32 1.60
C VAL A 58 -1.90 -0.93 1.13
N ASN A 59 -3.24 -0.85 1.06
CA ASN A 59 -4.05 -1.98 0.63
C ASN A 59 -3.93 -2.22 -0.89
N SER A 60 -4.40 -3.37 -1.34
CA SER A 60 -4.42 -3.77 -2.74
C SER A 60 -5.12 -2.72 -3.60
N ASN A 61 -4.53 -2.36 -4.73
CA ASN A 61 -5.07 -1.37 -5.66
C ASN A 61 -5.31 0.03 -5.07
N GLN A 62 -4.75 0.37 -3.90
CA GLN A 62 -4.69 1.75 -3.42
C GLN A 62 -3.51 2.49 -4.03
N GLY A 63 -3.77 3.67 -4.59
CA GLY A 63 -2.75 4.52 -5.16
C GLY A 63 -1.96 5.17 -4.04
N HIS A 64 -0.64 5.17 -4.14
CA HIS A 64 0.20 5.78 -3.11
C HIS A 64 1.45 6.40 -3.70
N ALA A 65 2.05 7.33 -2.96
CA ALA A 65 3.34 7.91 -3.29
C ALA A 65 4.18 8.13 -2.04
N THR A 66 5.49 7.92 -2.18
CA THR A 66 6.48 8.23 -1.15
C THR A 66 7.29 9.45 -1.55
N PHE A 67 7.61 10.32 -0.59
CA PHE A 67 8.44 11.50 -0.77
C PHE A 67 9.37 11.68 0.42
N ALA A 68 10.67 11.87 0.18
CA ALA A 68 11.63 12.12 1.24
C ALA A 68 11.56 13.59 1.70
N GLN A 69 11.03 13.79 2.90
CA GLN A 69 11.07 15.09 3.58
C GLN A 69 12.47 15.41 4.11
N GLN A 70 13.27 14.37 4.35
CA GLN A 70 14.69 14.46 4.68
C GLN A 70 15.50 13.58 3.73
N VAL A 71 16.62 14.07 3.22
CA VAL A 71 17.53 13.29 2.35
C VAL A 71 18.86 13.10 3.08
N PRO A 72 19.37 11.85 3.20
CA PRO A 72 18.77 10.60 2.72
C PRO A 72 17.68 10.07 3.68
N SER A 73 16.63 9.47 3.11
CA SER A 73 15.68 8.63 3.85
C SER A 73 15.70 7.22 3.30
N ILE A 74 15.70 6.21 4.17
CA ILE A 74 15.73 4.80 3.79
C ILE A 74 14.46 4.13 4.29
N VAL A 75 13.80 3.38 3.41
CA VAL A 75 12.64 2.55 3.75
C VAL A 75 12.91 1.09 3.45
N LEU A 76 12.31 0.19 4.24
CA LEU A 76 12.11 -1.20 3.87
C LEU A 76 10.68 -1.37 3.36
N ARG A 77 10.56 -1.70 2.08
CA ARG A 77 9.30 -1.99 1.42
C ARG A 77 9.10 -3.50 1.34
N THR A 78 7.92 -3.95 1.71
CA THR A 78 7.50 -5.36 1.62
C THR A 78 6.18 -5.43 0.86
N GLN A 79 6.19 -6.02 -0.34
CA GLN A 79 4.97 -6.30 -1.10
C GLN A 79 4.54 -7.74 -0.84
N LEU A 80 3.26 -7.94 -0.54
CA LEU A 80 2.63 -9.25 -0.36
C LEU A 80 1.52 -9.43 -1.40
N ASP A 81 1.57 -10.52 -2.16
CA ASP A 81 0.51 -10.87 -3.11
C ASP A 81 -0.74 -11.33 -2.34
N PRO A 82 -1.91 -10.68 -2.52
CA PRO A 82 -3.16 -11.07 -1.87
C PRO A 82 -3.59 -12.51 -2.16
N GLN A 83 -3.06 -13.15 -3.21
CA GLN A 83 -3.29 -14.56 -3.50
C GLN A 83 -2.97 -15.48 -2.31
N ILE A 84 -2.05 -15.10 -1.41
CA ILE A 84 -1.78 -15.86 -0.19
C ILE A 84 -3.03 -16.01 0.69
N TYR A 85 -3.93 -15.02 0.69
CA TYR A 85 -5.19 -15.08 1.42
C TYR A 85 -6.25 -15.86 0.64
N PHE A 86 -6.39 -15.57 -0.66
CA PHE A 86 -7.40 -16.20 -1.52
C PHE A 86 -7.20 -17.71 -1.65
N ALA A 87 -5.95 -18.16 -1.79
CA ALA A 87 -5.60 -19.58 -1.88
C ALA A 87 -5.95 -20.34 -0.58
N ASN A 88 -6.13 -19.63 0.53
CA ASN A 88 -6.53 -20.18 1.82
C ASN A 88 -8.01 -19.88 2.16
N GLY A 89 -8.81 -19.46 1.17
CA GLY A 89 -10.25 -19.23 1.33
C GLY A 89 -10.62 -17.90 2.00
N LEU A 90 -9.65 -17.03 2.28
CA LEU A 90 -9.88 -15.74 2.92
C LEU A 90 -10.13 -14.65 1.88
N LYS A 91 -11.31 -14.01 1.96
CA LYS A 91 -11.73 -12.96 1.01
C LYS A 91 -11.36 -11.57 1.51
N VAL A 92 -10.07 -11.25 1.52
CA VAL A 92 -9.56 -9.94 1.98
C VAL A 92 -10.00 -8.77 1.11
N GLU A 93 -10.52 -9.03 -0.10
CA GLU A 93 -11.11 -8.01 -0.98
C GLU A 93 -12.40 -7.39 -0.44
N ASN A 94 -13.07 -8.07 0.51
CA ASN A 94 -14.31 -7.62 1.14
C ASN A 94 -14.08 -6.64 2.31
N GLY A 95 -12.84 -6.36 2.65
CA GLY A 95 -12.47 -5.51 3.77
C GLY A 95 -11.20 -4.75 3.49
N GLN A 96 -10.56 -4.31 4.56
CA GLN A 96 -9.31 -3.57 4.48
C GLN A 96 -8.46 -3.85 5.71
N PHE A 97 -7.15 -3.80 5.51
CA PHE A 97 -6.21 -3.81 6.59
C PHE A 97 -5.96 -2.37 7.07
N ILE A 98 -6.10 -2.14 8.37
CA ILE A 98 -5.84 -0.86 9.03
C ILE A 98 -4.53 -0.94 9.79
N LEU A 99 -3.49 -0.32 9.24
CA LEU A 99 -2.16 -0.31 9.82
C LEU A 99 -1.44 0.99 9.46
N ASN A 100 -1.29 1.87 10.45
CA ASN A 100 -0.54 3.11 10.33
C ASN A 100 -0.06 3.56 11.73
N SER A 101 1.21 3.29 12.04
CA SER A 101 1.78 3.61 13.35
C SER A 101 1.90 5.11 13.58
N SER A 102 1.98 5.94 12.53
CA SER A 102 2.03 7.40 12.69
C SER A 102 0.72 7.96 13.27
N LEU A 103 -0.40 7.27 13.05
CA LEU A 103 -1.70 7.61 13.63
C LEU A 103 -1.92 6.91 14.98
N PHE A 104 -1.39 5.70 15.15
CA PHE A 104 -1.58 4.88 16.35
C PHE A 104 -0.24 4.35 16.90
N PRO A 105 0.65 5.20 17.44
CA PRO A 105 2.06 4.83 17.71
C PRO A 105 2.24 3.77 18.82
N ARG A 106 1.22 3.56 19.67
CA ARG A 106 1.25 2.59 20.78
C ARG A 106 0.55 1.26 20.46
N GLY A 107 0.27 0.99 19.19
CA GLY A 107 -0.36 -0.29 18.81
C GLY A 107 0.56 -1.47 19.13
N LEU A 108 0.04 -2.46 19.85
CA LEU A 108 0.79 -3.67 20.24
C LEU A 108 1.15 -4.55 19.03
N VAL A 109 0.58 -4.28 17.86
CA VAL A 109 0.79 -5.04 16.62
C VAL A 109 2.13 -4.72 15.94
N TYR A 110 2.62 -3.49 16.05
CA TYR A 110 3.77 -3.04 15.26
C TYR A 110 5.11 -3.71 15.62
N PRO A 111 5.43 -3.99 16.91
CA PRO A 111 6.67 -4.67 17.26
C PRO A 111 6.79 -6.06 16.61
N GLN A 112 5.71 -6.84 16.62
CA GLN A 112 5.72 -8.18 16.02
C GLN A 112 5.84 -8.10 14.50
N ILE A 113 5.15 -7.16 13.84
CA ILE A 113 5.29 -6.94 12.39
C ILE A 113 6.73 -6.55 12.05
N ARG A 114 7.34 -5.58 12.75
CA ARG A 114 8.75 -5.20 12.53
C ARG A 114 9.70 -6.39 12.71
N ARG A 115 9.47 -7.23 13.72
CA ARG A 115 10.24 -8.45 13.95
C ARG A 115 10.15 -9.42 12.76
N LEU A 116 8.94 -9.72 12.28
CA LEU A 116 8.72 -10.62 11.13
C LEU A 116 9.35 -10.06 9.86
N LEU A 117 9.18 -8.76 9.60
CA LEU A 117 9.80 -8.08 8.46
C LEU A 117 11.34 -8.12 8.53
N ALA A 118 11.92 -7.91 9.71
CA ALA A 118 13.36 -7.98 9.94
C ALA A 118 13.90 -9.40 9.73
N GLN A 119 13.22 -10.42 10.25
CA GLN A 119 13.57 -11.82 10.02
C GLN A 119 13.53 -12.15 8.52
N LEU A 120 12.44 -11.80 7.84
CA LEU A 120 12.27 -12.06 6.41
C LEU A 120 13.37 -11.40 5.57
N TYR A 121 13.78 -10.19 5.92
CA TYR A 121 14.84 -9.47 5.19
C TYR A 121 16.21 -10.12 5.42
N LEU A 122 16.53 -10.48 6.66
CA LEU A 122 17.83 -11.04 7.05
C LEU A 122 18.05 -12.49 6.58
N GLU A 123 16.98 -13.26 6.40
CA GLU A 123 17.01 -14.66 5.97
C GLU A 123 17.66 -14.83 4.57
N GLY A 124 17.56 -13.80 3.72
CA GLY A 124 18.11 -13.82 2.36
C GLY A 124 17.41 -14.80 1.41
N PRO A 125 17.67 -14.74 0.09
CA PRO A 125 16.91 -15.48 -0.93
C PRO A 125 17.17 -16.99 -0.95
N GLN A 126 18.26 -17.46 -0.33
CA GLN A 126 18.68 -18.87 -0.37
C GLN A 126 17.76 -19.79 0.45
N ASN A 127 17.18 -19.26 1.52
CA ASN A 127 16.39 -20.02 2.49
C ASN A 127 14.89 -19.91 2.19
N GLN A 128 14.48 -20.34 1.00
CA GLN A 128 13.12 -20.16 0.48
C GLN A 128 12.04 -20.72 1.42
N PHE A 129 12.22 -21.93 1.96
CA PHE A 129 11.25 -22.52 2.90
C PHE A 129 11.04 -21.65 4.14
N ARG A 130 12.13 -21.12 4.72
CA ARG A 130 12.05 -20.27 5.91
C ARG A 130 11.38 -18.94 5.59
N ARG A 131 11.70 -18.33 4.44
CA ARG A 131 11.01 -17.13 3.95
C ARG A 131 9.51 -17.38 3.76
N THR A 132 9.13 -18.50 3.17
CA THR A 132 7.73 -18.88 2.97
C THR A 132 7.01 -18.98 4.31
N ALA A 133 7.59 -19.69 5.29
CA ALA A 133 7.02 -19.79 6.64
C ALA A 133 6.82 -18.40 7.30
N LEU A 134 7.84 -17.54 7.25
CA LEU A 134 7.76 -16.17 7.77
C LEU A 134 6.71 -15.32 7.03
N THR A 135 6.52 -15.56 5.74
CA THR A 135 5.50 -14.87 4.93
C THR A 135 4.10 -15.25 5.38
N PHE A 136 3.85 -16.55 5.61
CA PHE A 136 2.59 -17.02 6.17
C PHE A 136 2.35 -16.51 7.59
N GLU A 137 3.38 -16.49 8.44
CA GLU A 137 3.29 -15.96 9.80
C GLU A 137 2.96 -14.45 9.79
N LEU A 138 3.59 -13.67 8.91
CA LEU A 138 3.26 -12.26 8.70
C LEU A 138 1.82 -12.08 8.21
N ALA A 139 1.43 -12.87 7.20
CA ALA A 139 0.10 -12.76 6.60
C ALA A 139 -1.01 -13.07 7.61
N ASP A 140 -0.85 -14.15 8.38
CA ASP A 140 -1.76 -14.54 9.47
C ASP A 140 -1.83 -13.47 10.55
N TYR A 141 -0.68 -12.98 11.02
CA TYR A 141 -0.64 -11.95 12.06
C TYR A 141 -1.34 -10.65 11.62
N MET A 142 -1.11 -10.23 10.37
CA MET A 142 -1.80 -9.07 9.79
C MET A 142 -3.30 -9.29 9.68
N TYR A 143 -3.73 -10.47 9.22
CA TYR A 143 -5.15 -10.78 9.08
C TYR A 143 -5.86 -10.78 10.44
N SER A 144 -5.30 -11.51 11.40
CA SER A 144 -5.90 -11.65 12.74
C SER A 144 -5.97 -10.35 13.54
N ASN A 145 -5.05 -9.40 13.31
CA ASN A 145 -4.93 -8.20 14.16
C ASN A 145 -5.22 -6.88 13.45
N CYS A 146 -5.16 -6.82 12.12
CA CYS A 146 -5.26 -5.57 11.36
C CYS A 146 -6.37 -5.58 10.32
N TYR A 147 -6.92 -6.74 9.94
CA TYR A 147 -8.01 -6.81 8.98
C TYR A 147 -9.34 -6.42 9.60
N GLN A 148 -10.09 -5.57 8.90
CA GLN A 148 -11.45 -5.19 9.23
C GLN A 148 -12.35 -5.57 8.07
N GLU A 149 -13.31 -6.45 8.33
CA GLU A 149 -14.30 -6.85 7.34
C GLU A 149 -15.22 -5.66 7.00
N GLY A 150 -15.50 -5.47 5.72
CA GLY A 150 -16.48 -4.50 5.27
C GLY A 150 -17.88 -5.08 5.26
N HIS A 151 -18.89 -4.23 5.43
CA HIS A 151 -20.28 -4.57 5.20
C HIS A 151 -20.56 -4.55 3.68
N GLN A 152 -20.19 -5.60 2.95
CA GLN A 152 -20.63 -5.80 1.56
C GLN A 152 -21.36 -7.13 1.38
N ASP A 153 -22.44 -7.08 0.60
CA ASP A 153 -23.30 -8.22 0.30
C ASP A 153 -22.53 -9.38 -0.34
N GLN A 154 -22.72 -10.55 0.26
CA GLN A 154 -22.23 -11.83 -0.24
C GLN A 154 -22.86 -12.15 -1.59
N SER A 155 -22.14 -11.89 -2.68
CA SER A 155 -22.15 -12.80 -3.82
C SER A 155 -21.05 -12.38 -4.77
N LEU A 156 -19.99 -13.18 -4.85
CA LEU A 156 -19.31 -13.57 -6.08
C LEU A 156 -18.09 -14.42 -5.71
N THR A 157 -17.89 -15.49 -6.45
CA THR A 157 -16.71 -16.34 -6.37
C THR A 157 -15.54 -15.65 -7.06
N THR A 158 -14.48 -15.41 -6.28
CA THR A 158 -13.16 -15.01 -6.77
C THR A 158 -12.45 -16.25 -7.27
N THR A 159 -12.68 -16.63 -8.53
CA THR A 159 -11.81 -17.60 -9.19
C THR A 159 -10.47 -16.92 -9.48
N SER A 160 -9.37 -17.59 -9.13
CA SER A 160 -8.02 -17.16 -9.46
C SER A 160 -7.86 -17.10 -10.99
N GLN A 161 -7.23 -16.02 -11.45
CA GLN A 161 -6.99 -15.67 -12.86
C GLN A 161 -8.23 -15.27 -13.67
N ASP A 162 -8.68 -14.03 -13.47
CA ASP A 162 -9.62 -13.37 -14.37
C ASP A 162 -8.93 -12.95 -15.67
N GLU A 163 -8.86 -13.86 -16.64
CA GLU A 163 -8.27 -13.63 -17.96
C GLU A 163 -8.88 -12.41 -18.66
N VAL A 164 -10.18 -12.16 -18.45
CA VAL A 164 -10.92 -11.03 -19.03
C VAL A 164 -10.33 -9.72 -18.55
N LEU A 165 -10.16 -9.60 -17.24
CA LEU A 165 -9.59 -8.40 -16.64
C LEU A 165 -8.12 -8.25 -17.00
N GLN A 166 -7.35 -9.34 -17.09
CA GLN A 166 -5.96 -9.27 -17.56
C GLN A 166 -5.89 -8.75 -19.00
N GLN A 167 -6.77 -9.21 -19.89
CA GLN A 167 -6.82 -8.72 -21.27
C GLN A 167 -7.21 -7.24 -21.31
N ALA A 168 -8.23 -6.84 -20.55
CA ALA A 168 -8.69 -5.46 -20.47
C ALA A 168 -7.60 -4.52 -19.94
N THR A 169 -6.94 -4.89 -18.84
CA THR A 169 -5.88 -4.08 -18.20
C THR A 169 -4.62 -3.99 -19.06
N ARG A 170 -4.24 -5.07 -19.77
CA ARG A 170 -3.15 -5.04 -20.77
C ARG A 170 -3.47 -4.08 -21.91
N PHE A 171 -4.68 -4.16 -22.47
CA PHE A 171 -5.10 -3.24 -23.51
C PHE A 171 -5.04 -1.78 -23.05
N LEU A 172 -5.48 -1.50 -21.83
CA LEU A 172 -5.38 -0.17 -21.23
C LEU A 172 -3.94 0.30 -21.07
N ALA A 173 -3.04 -0.56 -20.58
CA ALA A 173 -1.61 -0.24 -20.43
C ALA A 173 -0.97 0.19 -21.75
N ASP A 174 -1.36 -0.44 -22.86
CA ASP A 174 -0.79 -0.15 -24.18
C ASP A 174 -1.44 1.06 -24.88
N HIS A 175 -2.63 1.49 -24.43
CA HIS A 175 -3.45 2.48 -25.15
C HIS A 175 -3.93 3.65 -24.29
N TYR A 176 -3.51 3.78 -23.02
CA TYR A 176 -4.06 4.73 -22.05
C TYR A 176 -4.17 6.19 -22.54
N GLN A 177 -3.28 6.59 -23.45
CA GLN A 177 -3.23 7.94 -24.06
C GLN A 177 -4.44 8.22 -24.97
N LYS A 178 -5.09 7.19 -25.51
CA LYS A 178 -6.23 7.32 -26.42
C LYS A 178 -7.54 7.47 -25.66
N LYS A 179 -8.57 7.99 -26.33
CA LYS A 179 -9.95 7.97 -25.82
C LYS A 179 -10.47 6.54 -25.83
N ILE A 180 -10.62 5.95 -24.64
CA ILE A 180 -11.09 4.57 -24.46
C ILE A 180 -12.37 4.58 -23.63
N THR A 181 -13.38 3.87 -24.11
CA THR A 181 -14.63 3.64 -23.40
C THR A 181 -14.71 2.21 -22.88
N LEU A 182 -15.49 2.00 -21.82
CA LEU A 182 -15.73 0.65 -21.29
C LEU A 182 -16.36 -0.26 -22.35
N THR A 183 -17.29 0.28 -23.15
CA THR A 183 -17.97 -0.44 -24.24
C THR A 183 -17.00 -1.01 -25.26
N GLN A 184 -16.04 -0.21 -25.73
CA GLN A 184 -15.04 -0.68 -26.69
C GLN A 184 -14.20 -1.84 -26.16
N ILE A 185 -13.85 -1.83 -24.87
CA ILE A 185 -13.08 -2.93 -24.27
C ILE A 185 -13.95 -4.16 -24.07
N ALA A 186 -15.19 -3.97 -23.60
CA ALA A 186 -16.13 -5.05 -23.40
C ALA A 186 -16.37 -5.82 -24.72
N GLU A 187 -16.63 -5.10 -25.80
CA GLU A 187 -16.78 -5.67 -27.15
C GLU A 187 -15.51 -6.41 -27.60
N LYS A 188 -14.32 -5.80 -27.40
CA LYS A 188 -13.05 -6.39 -27.79
C LYS A 188 -12.69 -7.66 -27.01
N CYS A 189 -13.13 -7.74 -25.76
CA CYS A 189 -12.97 -8.91 -24.91
C CYS A 189 -14.09 -9.94 -25.10
N GLY A 190 -15.17 -9.62 -25.82
CA GLY A 190 -16.31 -10.53 -26.01
C GLY A 190 -17.28 -10.59 -24.83
N TYR A 191 -17.36 -9.55 -24.01
CA TYR A 191 -18.21 -9.49 -22.81
C TYR A 191 -19.17 -8.30 -22.83
N SER A 192 -20.20 -8.35 -21.98
CA SER A 192 -21.06 -7.20 -21.76
C SER A 192 -20.37 -6.11 -20.94
N THR A 193 -20.76 -4.86 -21.19
CA THR A 193 -20.29 -3.69 -20.42
C THR A 193 -20.56 -3.83 -18.92
N ALA A 194 -21.75 -4.33 -18.56
CA ALA A 194 -22.15 -4.56 -17.18
C ALA A 194 -21.24 -5.60 -16.49
N TYR A 195 -20.92 -6.69 -17.17
CA TYR A 195 -19.99 -7.70 -16.66
C TYR A 195 -18.62 -7.09 -16.41
N LEU A 196 -18.01 -6.44 -17.41
CA LEU A 196 -16.68 -5.87 -17.28
C LEU A 196 -16.62 -4.77 -16.20
N SER A 197 -17.64 -3.90 -16.11
CA SER A 197 -17.77 -2.89 -15.05
C SER A 197 -17.69 -3.52 -13.66
N ARG A 198 -18.48 -4.59 -13.45
CA ARG A 198 -18.52 -5.32 -12.18
C ARG A 198 -17.19 -5.99 -11.88
N ARG A 199 -16.52 -6.56 -12.89
CA ARG A 199 -15.20 -7.19 -12.72
C ARG A 199 -14.13 -6.18 -12.28
N PHE A 200 -14.06 -4.99 -12.88
CA PHE A 200 -13.16 -3.92 -12.42
C PHE A 200 -13.42 -3.57 -10.94
N LYS A 201 -14.69 -3.40 -10.55
CA LYS A 201 -15.05 -3.07 -9.17
C LYS A 201 -14.62 -4.14 -8.17
N VAL A 202 -14.79 -5.41 -8.49
CA VAL A 202 -14.44 -6.51 -7.58
C VAL A 202 -12.93 -6.74 -7.52
N GLN A 203 -12.27 -6.82 -8.67
CA GLN A 203 -10.87 -7.26 -8.75
C GLN A 203 -9.86 -6.12 -8.62
N CYS A 204 -10.18 -4.94 -9.17
CA CYS A 204 -9.33 -3.75 -9.06
C CYS A 204 -9.75 -2.85 -7.89
N GLN A 205 -10.85 -3.15 -7.19
CA GLN A 205 -11.46 -2.31 -6.15
C GLN A 205 -11.82 -0.87 -6.61
N VAL A 206 -11.76 -0.60 -7.91
CA VAL A 206 -12.09 0.69 -8.52
C VAL A 206 -12.88 0.48 -9.80
N GLY A 207 -13.65 1.50 -10.21
CA GLY A 207 -14.35 1.45 -11.50
C GLY A 207 -13.41 1.63 -12.69
N PHE A 208 -13.87 1.27 -13.89
CA PHE A 208 -13.10 1.41 -15.14
C PHE A 208 -12.47 2.80 -15.36
N HIS A 209 -13.27 3.86 -15.24
CA HIS A 209 -12.78 5.23 -15.48
C HIS A 209 -11.75 5.67 -14.45
N GLU A 210 -11.92 5.26 -13.19
CA GLU A 210 -10.96 5.50 -12.12
C GLU A 210 -9.66 4.72 -12.39
N TYR A 211 -9.77 3.46 -12.82
CA TYR A 211 -8.63 2.63 -13.21
C TYR A 211 -7.80 3.33 -14.30
N LEU A 212 -8.46 3.74 -15.38
CA LEU A 212 -7.80 4.44 -16.50
C LEU A 212 -7.18 5.77 -16.04
N THR A 213 -7.87 6.52 -15.17
CA THR A 213 -7.34 7.78 -14.62
C THR A 213 -6.08 7.55 -13.80
N ARG A 214 -6.06 6.56 -12.91
CA ARG A 214 -4.88 6.21 -12.11
C ARG A 214 -3.70 5.78 -12.97
N LEU A 215 -3.96 4.99 -14.01
CA LEU A 215 -2.95 4.59 -15.00
C LEU A 215 -2.34 5.82 -15.71
N ARG A 216 -3.18 6.75 -16.17
CA ARG A 216 -2.73 8.00 -16.80
C ARG A 216 -1.91 8.88 -15.85
N LEU A 217 -2.34 9.01 -14.60
CA LEU A 217 -1.61 9.75 -13.57
C LEU A 217 -0.24 9.14 -13.26
N GLN A 218 -0.14 7.81 -13.26
CA GLN A 218 1.13 7.11 -13.07
C GLN A 218 2.15 7.47 -14.14
N HIS A 219 1.74 7.57 -15.41
CA HIS A 219 2.61 8.02 -16.49
C HIS A 219 2.87 9.53 -16.43
N ALA A 220 1.85 10.34 -16.10
CA ALA A 220 1.99 11.79 -16.02
C ALA A 220 3.01 12.24 -14.96
N VAL A 221 3.08 11.56 -13.82
CA VAL A 221 4.09 11.82 -12.78
C VAL A 221 5.52 11.66 -13.30
N VAL A 222 5.76 10.70 -14.19
CA VAL A 222 7.08 10.53 -14.83
C VAL A 222 7.36 11.69 -15.78
N SER A 223 6.37 12.08 -16.59
CA SER A 223 6.48 13.25 -17.48
C SER A 223 6.65 14.58 -16.73
N LEU A 224 6.14 14.72 -15.51
CA LEU A 224 6.27 15.93 -14.70
C LEU A 224 7.71 16.22 -14.25
N LYS A 225 8.60 15.22 -14.28
CA LYS A 225 10.03 15.36 -13.97
C LYS A 225 10.80 16.12 -15.05
N ASP A 226 10.22 16.26 -16.25
CA ASP A 226 10.76 17.07 -17.33
C ASP A 226 10.26 18.52 -17.16
N ASP A 227 11.17 19.42 -16.83
CA ASP A 227 10.88 20.84 -16.59
C ASP A 227 10.54 21.59 -17.89
N ASP A 228 10.95 21.09 -19.05
CA ASP A 228 10.70 21.71 -20.36
C ASP A 228 9.26 21.48 -20.83
N LEU A 229 8.59 20.42 -20.35
CA LEU A 229 7.20 20.13 -20.70
C LEU A 229 6.25 21.06 -19.94
N ARG A 230 5.32 21.74 -20.64
CA ARG A 230 4.25 22.48 -19.96
C ARG A 230 3.27 21.51 -19.31
N ILE A 231 2.64 21.92 -18.21
CA ILE A 231 1.62 21.10 -17.53
C ILE A 231 0.47 20.70 -18.49
N LEU A 232 0.13 21.57 -19.44
CA LEU A 232 -0.83 21.26 -20.51
C LEU A 232 -0.35 20.09 -21.39
N ASP A 233 0.91 20.11 -21.81
CA ASP A 233 1.48 19.07 -22.67
C ASP A 233 1.51 17.72 -21.95
N VAL A 234 1.91 17.74 -20.67
CA VAL A 234 1.87 16.55 -19.80
C VAL A 234 0.45 15.97 -19.72
N ALA A 235 -0.57 16.81 -19.54
CA ALA A 235 -1.95 16.36 -19.47
C ALA A 235 -2.40 15.69 -20.79
N LEU A 236 -2.16 16.36 -21.92
CA LEU A 236 -2.61 15.88 -23.24
C LEU A 236 -1.86 14.62 -23.69
N GLN A 237 -0.55 14.56 -23.50
CA GLN A 237 0.28 13.39 -23.86
C GLN A 237 -0.09 12.15 -23.04
N ASN A 238 -0.61 12.34 -21.82
CA ASN A 238 -1.06 11.25 -20.95
C ASN A 238 -2.56 10.94 -21.09
N GLY A 239 -3.22 11.45 -22.14
CA GLY A 239 -4.58 11.07 -22.52
C GLY A 239 -5.71 11.76 -21.75
N PHE A 240 -5.43 12.84 -21.02
CA PHE A 240 -6.47 13.70 -20.47
C PHE A 240 -7.06 14.58 -21.58
N ASN A 241 -8.38 14.81 -21.54
CA ASN A 241 -9.06 15.62 -22.56
C ASN A 241 -8.65 17.09 -22.49
N ASP A 242 -8.36 17.57 -21.28
CA ASP A 242 -7.91 18.93 -21.01
C ASP A 242 -7.13 19.00 -19.69
N VAL A 243 -6.45 20.14 -19.47
CA VAL A 243 -5.66 20.39 -18.25
C VAL A 243 -6.52 20.53 -17.00
N LYS A 244 -7.80 20.90 -17.12
CA LYS A 244 -8.70 21.07 -15.96
C LYS A 244 -9.05 19.70 -15.37
N ALA A 245 -9.41 18.74 -16.21
CA ALA A 245 -9.66 17.35 -15.83
C ALA A 245 -8.41 16.71 -15.21
N PHE A 246 -7.24 16.97 -15.81
CA PHE A 246 -5.95 16.53 -15.24
C PHE A 246 -5.71 17.11 -13.84
N ASN A 247 -5.82 18.43 -13.68
CA ASN A 247 -5.60 19.09 -12.38
C ASN A 247 -6.53 18.58 -11.28
N VAL A 248 -7.82 18.37 -11.61
CA VAL A 248 -8.80 17.82 -10.65
C VAL A 248 -8.43 16.40 -10.25
N ALA A 249 -8.14 15.53 -11.23
CA ALA A 249 -7.72 14.16 -10.95
C ALA A 249 -6.41 14.11 -10.15
N PHE A 250 -5.41 14.90 -10.55
CA PHE A 250 -4.13 14.97 -9.88
C PHE A 250 -4.30 15.44 -8.43
N LYS A 251 -5.03 16.53 -8.19
CA LYS A 251 -5.28 17.03 -6.82
C LYS A 251 -6.03 16.01 -5.96
N LYS A 252 -6.99 15.28 -6.53
CA LYS A 252 -7.70 14.20 -5.84
C LYS A 252 -6.74 13.10 -5.36
N HIS A 253 -5.82 12.65 -6.20
CA HIS A 253 -4.93 11.52 -5.90
C HIS A 253 -3.65 11.90 -5.15
N PHE A 254 -3.12 13.10 -5.39
CA PHE A 254 -1.85 13.57 -4.85
C PHE A 254 -2.02 14.58 -3.70
N GLY A 255 -3.22 15.10 -3.49
CA GLY A 255 -3.51 16.14 -2.50
C GLY A 255 -2.85 17.50 -2.81
N ILE A 256 -2.20 17.64 -3.97
CA ILE A 256 -1.52 18.85 -4.46
C ILE A 256 -1.75 18.98 -5.97
N THR A 257 -1.52 20.16 -6.52
CA THR A 257 -1.59 20.40 -7.97
C THR A 257 -0.34 19.87 -8.69
N PRO A 258 -0.39 19.62 -10.01
CA PRO A 258 0.78 19.23 -10.80
C PRO A 258 1.93 20.25 -10.75
N SER A 259 1.61 21.54 -10.69
CA SER A 259 2.61 22.61 -10.58
C SER A 259 3.30 22.60 -9.22
N GLU A 260 2.54 22.46 -8.12
CA GLU A 260 3.11 22.30 -6.77
C GLU A 260 3.96 21.03 -6.67
N TYR A 261 3.51 19.94 -7.30
CA TYR A 261 4.26 18.70 -7.39
C TYR A 261 5.62 18.92 -8.04
N ARG A 262 5.65 19.55 -9.22
CA ARG A 262 6.91 19.86 -9.93
C ARG A 262 7.82 20.75 -9.08
N HIS A 263 7.27 21.76 -8.43
CA HIS A 263 8.04 22.69 -7.61
C HIS A 263 8.64 22.02 -6.34
N GLN A 264 8.08 20.90 -5.89
CA GLN A 264 8.61 20.12 -4.76
C GLN A 264 9.76 19.18 -5.15
N LEU A 265 10.01 18.98 -6.44
CA LEU A 265 11.16 18.22 -6.93
C LEU A 265 12.42 19.07 -6.74
N THR A 266 13.13 18.94 -5.62
CA THR A 266 14.46 19.57 -5.49
C THR A 266 15.52 18.69 -6.14
N SER A 267 16.64 19.32 -6.53
CA SER A 267 17.80 18.61 -7.09
C SER A 267 18.26 17.46 -6.20
N LYS A 268 18.27 17.63 -4.86
CA LYS A 268 18.67 16.57 -3.93
C LYS A 268 17.73 15.35 -3.94
N GLN A 269 16.43 15.56 -4.07
CA GLN A 269 15.49 14.44 -4.23
C GLN A 269 15.60 13.82 -5.63
N ALA A 270 15.76 14.64 -6.67
CA ALA A 270 15.93 14.19 -8.05
C ALA A 270 17.21 13.36 -8.24
N ASP A 271 18.32 13.73 -7.58
CA ASP A 271 19.58 12.98 -7.62
C ASP A 271 19.41 11.56 -7.07
N VAL A 272 18.61 11.40 -6.00
CA VAL A 272 18.26 10.08 -5.45
C VAL A 272 17.43 9.28 -6.46
N ASP A 273 16.54 9.94 -7.21
CA ASP A 273 15.70 9.28 -8.21
C ASP A 273 16.50 8.65 -9.36
N ILE A 274 17.67 9.20 -9.70
CA ILE A 274 18.58 8.61 -10.70
C ILE A 274 18.96 7.18 -10.27
N THR A 275 19.12 6.97 -8.96
CA THR A 275 19.40 5.68 -8.34
C THR A 275 18.15 5.04 -7.73
N PHE A 276 16.94 5.43 -8.17
CA PHE A 276 15.69 4.93 -7.59
C PHE A 276 15.64 3.41 -7.63
N GLN A 277 15.39 2.81 -6.46
CA GLN A 277 15.42 1.36 -6.27
C GLN A 277 16.75 0.68 -6.69
N SER A 278 17.86 1.41 -6.79
CA SER A 278 19.18 0.78 -6.89
C SER A 278 19.50 0.04 -5.59
N ALA A 279 20.51 -0.83 -5.64
CA ALA A 279 21.08 -1.37 -4.41
C ALA A 279 21.58 -0.20 -3.54
N LEU A 280 21.32 -0.29 -2.23
CA LEU A 280 21.93 0.60 -1.24
C LEU A 280 23.46 0.44 -1.27
N SER A 281 24.20 1.51 -0.95
CA SER A 281 25.65 1.40 -0.75
C SER A 281 25.99 0.35 0.32
N SER A 282 27.21 -0.16 0.32
CA SER A 282 27.65 -1.17 1.30
C SER A 282 27.46 -0.69 2.75
N THR A 283 27.81 0.57 3.03
CA THR A 283 27.62 1.21 4.34
C THR A 283 26.14 1.31 4.73
N GLN A 284 25.26 1.76 3.83
CA GLN A 284 23.83 1.83 4.09
C GLN A 284 23.23 0.43 4.29
N SER A 285 23.58 -0.53 3.43
CA SER A 285 23.15 -1.93 3.55
C SER A 285 23.58 -2.54 4.89
N GLN A 286 24.80 -2.24 5.34
CA GLN A 286 25.29 -2.70 6.64
C GLN A 286 24.53 -2.03 7.80
N ALA A 287 24.28 -0.73 7.74
CA ALA A 287 23.49 0.00 8.73
C ALA A 287 22.07 -0.58 8.86
N VAL A 288 21.40 -0.86 7.73
CA VAL A 288 20.09 -1.53 7.70
C VAL A 288 20.17 -2.89 8.40
N LYS A 289 21.14 -3.74 8.04
CA LYS A 289 21.31 -5.06 8.69
C LYS A 289 21.56 -4.96 10.20
N VAL A 290 22.31 -3.95 10.65
CA VAL A 290 22.56 -3.70 12.07
C VAL A 290 21.26 -3.30 12.79
N HIS A 291 20.50 -2.36 12.22
CA HIS A 291 19.19 -1.94 12.76
C HIS A 291 18.23 -3.12 12.89
N LEU A 292 18.07 -3.91 11.83
CA LEU A 292 17.18 -5.07 11.83
C LEU A 292 17.62 -6.13 12.87
N LYS A 293 18.92 -6.36 13.02
CA LYS A 293 19.43 -7.27 14.08
C LYS A 293 19.18 -6.74 15.48
N ALA A 294 19.17 -5.42 15.68
CA ALA A 294 18.83 -4.82 16.98
C ALA A 294 17.36 -5.10 17.34
N ILE A 295 16.44 -4.92 16.40
CA ILE A 295 15.01 -5.24 16.57
C ILE A 295 14.80 -6.71 16.96
N LEU A 296 15.60 -7.64 16.44
CA LEU A 296 15.49 -9.06 16.82
C LEU A 296 16.04 -9.39 18.22
N LYS A 297 16.96 -8.56 18.73
CA LYS A 297 17.61 -8.70 20.04
C LYS A 297 16.84 -8.02 21.16
N GLU A 298 16.00 -7.03 20.85
CA GLU A 298 14.98 -6.54 21.78
C GLU A 298 14.17 -7.76 22.22
N LYS A 299 14.42 -8.22 23.46
CA LYS A 299 13.69 -9.35 24.05
C LYS A 299 12.19 -9.04 23.96
N GLN A 300 11.35 -10.07 24.06
CA GLN A 300 9.92 -9.94 24.36
C GLN A 300 9.71 -9.21 25.70
N GLN A 301 10.06 -7.92 25.77
CA GLN A 301 9.81 -7.02 26.89
C GLN A 301 8.41 -6.43 26.77
N SER A 302 7.49 -7.25 26.24
CA SER A 302 6.06 -7.06 26.22
C SER A 302 5.36 -8.30 26.80
N GLN A 303 5.96 -8.97 27.79
CA GLN A 303 5.18 -9.15 29.01
C GLN A 303 5.10 -7.78 29.65
N LEU A 304 4.01 -7.06 29.36
CA LEU A 304 3.60 -5.92 30.17
C LEU A 304 3.42 -6.46 31.60
N THR A 305 4.46 -6.36 32.43
CA THR A 305 4.27 -6.27 33.87
C THR A 305 3.62 -4.92 34.10
N CYS A 306 2.30 -4.88 33.89
CA CYS A 306 1.54 -3.69 34.13
C CYS A 306 1.39 -3.54 35.63
N ILE A 307 2.39 -2.88 36.24
CA ILE A 307 2.40 -2.60 37.67
C ILE A 307 1.36 -1.51 38.01
N ASN A 308 0.90 -0.73 37.01
CA ASN A 308 -0.23 0.20 37.11
C ASN A 308 -0.96 0.35 35.76
N CYS A 309 -1.73 -0.66 35.33
CA CYS A 309 -2.56 -0.54 34.12
C CYS A 309 -3.93 0.05 34.43
N ASP A 310 -4.08 1.35 34.17
CA ASP A 310 -5.41 1.98 34.01
C ASP A 310 -6.28 1.19 33.00
N PHE A 311 -5.65 0.49 32.06
CA PHE A 311 -6.35 -0.30 31.04
C PHE A 311 -7.14 -1.49 31.60
N ARG A 312 -6.60 -2.18 32.61
CA ARG A 312 -7.29 -3.32 33.24
C ARG A 312 -8.45 -2.81 34.10
N GLN A 313 -8.21 -1.73 34.82
CA GLN A 313 -9.22 -1.04 35.62
C GLN A 313 -10.34 -0.47 34.74
N ASN A 314 -10.00 0.07 33.57
CA ASN A 314 -10.98 0.55 32.58
C ASN A 314 -11.75 -0.58 31.91
N ALA A 315 -11.11 -1.74 31.65
CA ALA A 315 -11.79 -2.93 31.13
C ALA A 315 -12.77 -3.51 32.17
N ASP A 316 -12.37 -3.58 33.44
CA ASP A 316 -13.23 -4.03 34.55
C ASP A 316 -14.39 -3.04 34.77
N ASN A 317 -14.13 -1.74 34.68
CA ASN A 317 -15.16 -0.69 34.74
C ASN A 317 -16.14 -0.80 33.56
N TYR A 318 -15.65 -1.05 32.34
CA TYR A 318 -16.50 -1.26 31.16
C TYR A 318 -17.41 -2.49 31.32
N GLN A 319 -16.88 -3.61 31.82
CA GLN A 319 -17.68 -4.81 32.08
C GLN A 319 -18.73 -4.59 33.17
N LYS A 320 -18.38 -3.88 34.25
CA LYS A 320 -19.35 -3.47 35.28
C LYS A 320 -20.46 -2.59 34.71
N LEU A 321 -20.11 -1.58 33.91
CA LEU A 321 -21.08 -0.68 33.31
C LEU A 321 -22.02 -1.42 32.35
N LYS A 322 -21.48 -2.36 31.56
CA LYS A 322 -22.26 -3.22 30.66
C LYS A 322 -23.25 -4.10 31.41
N HIS A 323 -22.83 -4.68 32.55
CA HIS A 323 -23.73 -5.48 33.39
C HIS A 323 -24.84 -4.63 34.00
N GLN A 324 -24.50 -3.47 34.56
CA GLN A 324 -25.48 -2.53 35.14
C GLN A 324 -26.51 -2.04 34.11
N LEU A 325 -26.07 -1.75 32.87
CA LEU A 325 -26.97 -1.40 31.77
C LEU A 325 -27.89 -2.56 31.39
N SER A 326 -27.38 -3.79 31.37
CA SER A 326 -28.20 -4.97 31.11
C SER A 326 -29.27 -5.18 32.19
N ASP A 327 -28.90 -5.00 33.46
CA ASP A 327 -29.82 -5.15 34.59
C ASP A 327 -30.92 -4.07 34.58
N LEU A 328 -30.55 -2.82 34.25
CA LEU A 328 -31.51 -1.73 34.09
C LEU A 328 -32.47 -1.97 32.92
N LEU A 329 -31.98 -2.50 31.80
CA LEU A 329 -32.81 -2.83 30.64
C LEU A 329 -33.72 -4.04 30.89
N SER A 330 -33.33 -4.99 31.74
CA SER A 330 -34.20 -6.10 32.14
C SER A 330 -35.29 -5.68 33.14
N ASN A 331 -35.08 -4.63 33.92
CA ASN A 331 -36.07 -4.09 34.87
C ASN A 331 -37.12 -3.18 34.21
N TYR A 332 -37.01 -2.92 32.91
CA TYR A 332 -37.96 -2.13 32.10
C TYR A 332 -38.83 -2.98 31.16
N ARG A 333 -38.87 -4.31 31.35
CA ARG A 333 -39.76 -5.23 30.64
C ARG A 333 -40.90 -5.75 31.51
#